data_AF-X1TPQ5-F1
#
_entry.id   AF-X1TPQ5-F1
#
_cell.length_a   1.000
_cell.length_b   1.000
_cell.length_c   1.000
_cell.angle_alpha   90.00
_cell.angle_beta   90.00
_cell.angle_gamma   90.00
#
_symmetry.space_group_name_H-M   'P 1'
#
loop_
_entity.id
_entity.type
_entity.pdbx_description
1 polymer ?
#
loop_
_entity_poly.entity_id
_entity_poly.type
_entity_poly.pdbx_seq_one_letter_code
_entity_poly.pdbx_strand_id
1 'polypeptide(L)'
;MSRANLYALTAKGAFLNIKFRYGSSIADALGVSIGFFLALLIISFLRESLGTGSVSLFGVSLFTLPVLGENPMTLFILAPGAFLIMALLLALFRRMGVMKCE
;
A
#
# COMPACT_ATOMS: atom_id res chain seq x y z
N MET A 1 32.12 -36.45 21.85
CA MET A 1 31.04 -35.51 22.22
C MET A 1 29.71 -36.18 21.88
N SER A 2 28.91 -36.54 22.89
CA SER A 2 27.69 -37.36 22.69
C SER A 2 26.63 -36.60 21.86
N ARG A 3 25.97 -37.27 20.91
CA ARG A 3 24.99 -36.64 20.00
C ARG A 3 23.88 -35.90 20.74
N ALA A 4 23.51 -36.33 21.94
CA ALA A 4 22.55 -35.64 22.80
C ALA A 4 22.92 -34.17 23.08
N ASN A 5 24.20 -33.85 23.23
CA ASN A 5 24.66 -32.48 23.48
C ASN A 5 24.60 -31.60 22.21
N LEU A 6 24.75 -32.22 21.03
CA LEU A 6 24.61 -31.53 19.74
C LEU A 6 23.16 -31.10 19.46
N TYR A 7 22.20 -31.98 19.75
CA TYR A 7 20.77 -31.64 19.65
C TYR A 7 20.39 -30.55 20.66
N ALA A 8 20.88 -30.64 21.90
CA ALA A 8 20.63 -29.63 22.93
C ALA A 8 21.19 -28.24 22.55
N LEU A 9 22.39 -28.18 21.97
CA LEU A 9 23.00 -26.94 21.48
C LEU A 9 22.24 -26.34 20.29
N THR A 10 21.77 -27.17 19.36
CA THR A 10 21.00 -26.72 18.19
C THR A 10 19.64 -26.15 18.62
N ALA A 11 18.96 -26.81 19.56
CA ALA A 11 17.69 -26.31 20.12
C ALA A 11 17.87 -24.98 20.89
N LYS A 12 18.94 -24.86 21.69
CA LYS A 12 19.27 -23.60 22.39
C LYS A 12 19.60 -22.47 21.41
N GLY A 13 20.36 -22.76 20.36
CA GLY A 13 20.70 -21.79 19.31
C GLY A 13 19.47 -21.30 18.54
N ALA A 14 18.58 -22.22 18.16
CA ALA A 14 17.32 -21.86 17.50
C ALA A 14 16.42 -21.01 18.41
N PHE A 15 16.28 -21.37 19.69
CA PHE A 15 15.48 -20.61 20.65
C PHE A 15 16.02 -19.19 20.89
N LEU A 16 17.35 -19.02 20.98
CA LEU A 16 17.97 -17.70 21.10
C LEU A 16 17.72 -16.85 19.85
N ASN A 17 17.84 -17.43 18.65
CA ASN A 17 17.59 -16.71 17.40
C ASN A 17 16.15 -16.17 17.31
N ILE A 18 15.16 -16.98 17.74
CA ILE A 18 13.76 -16.57 17.78
C ILE A 18 13.55 -15.41 18.76
N LYS A 19 14.21 -15.45 19.94
CA LYS A 19 14.13 -14.39 20.97
C LYS A 19 14.63 -13.03 20.47
N PHE A 20 15.68 -13.00 19.63
CA PHE A 20 16.16 -11.76 19.01
C PHE A 20 15.30 -11.31 17.81
N ARG A 21 14.56 -12.22 17.18
CA ARG A 21 13.75 -11.94 15.98
C ARG A 21 12.46 -11.17 16.29
N TYR A 22 11.88 -11.32 17.48
CA TYR A 22 10.55 -10.74 17.81
C TYR A 22 10.45 -9.24 17.54
N GLY A 23 11.43 -8.44 18.00
CA GLY A 23 11.42 -6.99 17.79
C GLY A 23 11.51 -6.61 16.31
N SER A 24 12.40 -7.26 15.56
CA SER A 24 12.55 -7.03 14.12
C SER A 24 11.33 -7.47 13.31
N SER A 25 10.67 -8.55 13.72
CA SER A 25 9.48 -9.08 13.01
C SER A 25 8.26 -8.18 13.19
N ILE A 26 8.11 -7.53 14.35
CA ILE A 26 7.04 -6.56 14.59
C ILE A 26 7.28 -5.29 13.77
N ALA A 27 8.53 -4.80 13.74
CA ALA A 27 8.88 -3.64 12.92
C ALA A 27 8.67 -3.90 11.42
N ASP A 28 8.98 -5.10 10.94
CA ASP A 28 8.73 -5.53 9.56
C ASP A 28 7.23 -5.57 9.24
N ALA A 29 6.42 -6.20 10.11
CA ALA A 29 4.97 -6.26 9.95
C ALA A 29 4.31 -4.86 9.97
N LEU A 30 4.80 -3.94 10.81
CA LEU A 30 4.32 -2.56 10.86
C LEU A 30 4.72 -1.78 9.62
N GLY A 31 5.95 -1.93 9.12
CA GLY A 31 6.40 -1.26 7.89
C GLY A 31 5.54 -1.65 6.68
N VAL A 32 5.26 -2.94 6.50
CA VAL A 32 4.44 -3.44 5.39
C VAL A 32 3.00 -2.95 5.49
N SER A 33 2.39 -3.02 6.68
CA SER A 33 0.99 -2.62 6.88
C SER A 33 0.78 -1.11 6.78
N ILE A 34 1.69 -0.29 7.33
CA ILE A 34 1.63 1.17 7.22
C ILE A 34 1.79 1.60 5.76
N GLY A 35 2.75 1.03 5.03
CA GLY A 35 2.93 1.32 3.61
C GLY A 35 1.72 0.92 2.77
N PHE A 36 1.14 -0.26 3.05
CA PHE A 36 -0.07 -0.73 2.38
C PHE A 36 -1.28 0.16 2.67
N PHE A 37 -1.50 0.53 3.92
CA PHE A 37 -2.59 1.43 4.32
C PHE A 37 -2.46 2.80 3.66
N LEU A 38 -1.26 3.38 3.65
CA LEU A 38 -0.99 4.68 3.01
C LEU A 38 -1.24 4.61 1.49
N ALA A 39 -0.83 3.51 0.84
CA ALA A 39 -1.12 3.28 -0.57
C ALA A 39 -2.63 3.23 -0.84
N LEU A 40 -3.39 2.47 -0.04
CA LEU A 40 -4.85 2.41 -0.17
C LEU A 40 -5.53 3.77 0.04
N LEU A 41 -5.02 4.58 0.97
CA LEU A 41 -5.54 5.92 1.24
C LEU A 41 -5.32 6.84 0.04
N ILE A 42 -4.12 6.86 -0.54
CA ILE A 42 -3.79 7.65 -1.73
C ILE A 42 -4.66 7.21 -2.93
N ILE A 43 -4.78 5.90 -3.15
CA ILE A 43 -5.60 5.35 -4.25
C ILE A 43 -7.08 5.68 -4.04
N SER A 44 -7.59 5.59 -2.81
CA SER A 44 -8.99 5.90 -2.50
C SER A 44 -9.28 7.39 -2.67
N PHE A 45 -8.36 8.26 -2.27
CA PHE A 45 -8.47 9.69 -2.49
C PHE A 45 -8.52 10.05 -3.98
N LEU A 46 -7.66 9.42 -4.80
CA LEU A 46 -7.69 9.59 -6.25
C LEU A 46 -9.00 9.05 -6.86
N ARG A 47 -9.54 7.93 -6.36
CA ARG A 47 -10.84 7.40 -6.79
C ARG A 47 -11.99 8.36 -6.51
N GLU A 48 -12.00 8.98 -5.34
CA GLU A 48 -13.05 9.92 -4.94
C GLU A 48 -12.98 11.20 -5.76
N SER A 49 -11.76 11.74 -5.95
CA SER A 49 -11.52 12.93 -6.76
C SER A 49 -11.89 12.73 -8.23
N LEU A 50 -11.58 11.57 -8.83
CA LEU A 50 -11.83 11.29 -10.24
C LEU A 50 -13.25 10.76 -10.50
N GLY A 51 -13.85 10.06 -9.55
CA GLY A 51 -15.18 9.46 -9.69
C GLY A 51 -16.32 10.46 -9.57
N THR A 52 -16.19 11.47 -8.70
CA THR A 52 -17.23 12.48 -8.48
C THR A 52 -16.98 13.78 -9.25
N GLY A 53 -15.82 13.92 -9.91
CA GLY A 53 -15.45 15.13 -10.65
C GLY A 53 -15.18 16.35 -9.77
N SER A 54 -15.08 16.17 -8.44
CA SER A 54 -14.82 17.22 -7.46
C SER A 54 -14.13 16.62 -6.24
N VAL A 55 -13.10 17.30 -5.70
CA VAL A 55 -12.55 16.94 -4.38
C VAL A 55 -13.53 17.46 -3.33
N SER A 56 -14.56 16.68 -3.04
CA SER A 56 -15.52 16.98 -1.97
C SER A 56 -15.02 16.34 -0.67
N LEU A 57 -14.05 16.97 -0.03
CA LEU A 57 -13.70 16.62 1.35
C LEU A 57 -14.86 17.05 2.24
N PHE A 58 -15.58 16.08 2.80
CA PHE A 58 -16.53 16.33 3.90
C PHE A 58 -17.75 17.20 3.51
N GLY A 59 -18.28 17.06 2.30
CA GLY A 59 -19.50 17.77 1.89
C GLY A 59 -19.33 19.27 1.64
N VAL A 60 -18.09 19.77 1.55
CA VAL A 60 -17.79 21.15 1.17
C VAL A 60 -17.08 21.16 -0.19
N SER A 61 -17.82 21.59 -1.22
CA SER A 61 -17.33 21.72 -2.59
C SER A 61 -16.38 22.90 -2.72
N LEU A 62 -15.07 22.68 -2.57
CA LEU A 62 -14.06 23.75 -2.61
C LEU A 62 -13.75 24.27 -4.02
N PHE A 63 -14.02 23.49 -5.08
CA PHE A 63 -13.87 23.93 -6.48
C PHE A 63 -15.00 23.36 -7.34
N THR A 64 -15.95 24.20 -7.74
CA THR A 64 -16.87 23.90 -8.83
C THR A 64 -16.12 24.07 -10.15
N LEU A 65 -15.78 22.98 -10.82
CA LEU A 65 -15.53 23.01 -12.26
C LEU A 65 -16.86 22.71 -12.96
N PRO A 66 -17.51 23.70 -13.59
CA PRO A 66 -18.87 23.57 -14.15
C PRO A 66 -19.00 22.58 -15.32
N VAL A 67 -17.91 21.97 -15.80
CA VAL A 67 -17.91 21.08 -16.98
C VAL A 67 -17.94 19.59 -16.59
N LEU A 68 -17.59 19.21 -15.35
CA LEU A 68 -17.57 17.81 -14.91
C LEU A 68 -18.72 17.43 -13.95
N GLY A 69 -19.56 18.39 -13.53
CA GLY A 69 -20.70 18.12 -12.66
C GLY A 69 -21.83 17.32 -13.33
N GLU A 70 -21.92 17.34 -14.66
CA GLU A 70 -23.00 16.67 -15.41
C GLU A 70 -22.73 15.20 -15.71
N ASN A 71 -21.47 14.75 -15.67
CA ASN A 71 -21.10 13.37 -15.98
C ASN A 71 -20.11 12.86 -14.92
N PRO A 72 -20.59 12.51 -13.70
CA PRO A 72 -19.75 11.82 -12.73
C PRO A 72 -19.16 10.59 -13.39
N MET A 73 -17.83 10.48 -13.39
CA MET A 73 -17.13 9.35 -14.01
C MET A 73 -17.20 8.14 -13.07
N THR A 74 -18.40 7.59 -12.92
CA THR A 74 -18.74 6.40 -12.13
C THR A 74 -17.87 5.18 -12.46
N LEU A 75 -17.24 5.17 -13.64
CA LEU A 75 -16.18 4.24 -14.05
C LEU A 75 -15.04 4.12 -13.02
N PHE A 76 -14.67 5.20 -12.31
CA PHE A 76 -13.61 5.18 -11.30
C PHE A 76 -14.05 4.58 -9.95
N ILE A 77 -15.36 4.57 -9.68
CA ILE A 77 -15.92 3.94 -8.48
C ILE A 77 -16.07 2.43 -8.70
N LEU A 78 -16.38 2.01 -9.92
CA LEU A 78 -16.55 0.61 -10.28
C LEU A 78 -15.21 -0.16 -10.28
N ALA A 79 -15.27 -1.50 -10.21
CA ALA A 79 -14.10 -2.39 -10.27
C ALA A 79 -13.07 -2.06 -11.39
N PRO A 80 -13.47 -1.70 -12.64
CA PRO A 80 -12.50 -1.29 -13.68
C PRO A 80 -11.70 -0.01 -13.35
N GLY A 81 -12.24 0.88 -12.51
CA GLY A 81 -11.57 2.11 -12.09
C GLY A 81 -10.29 1.88 -11.28
N ALA A 82 -10.27 0.83 -10.47
CA ALA A 82 -9.09 0.46 -9.68
C ALA A 82 -7.91 0.08 -10.58
N PHE A 83 -8.15 -0.66 -11.66
CA PHE A 83 -7.11 -1.02 -12.62
C PHE A 83 -6.53 0.20 -13.34
N LEU A 84 -7.37 1.18 -13.69
CA LEU A 84 -6.91 2.39 -14.38
C LEU A 84 -5.98 3.22 -13.48
N ILE A 85 -6.35 3.41 -12.22
CA ILE A 85 -5.54 4.18 -11.25
C ILE A 85 -4.22 3.47 -10.96
N MET A 86 -4.24 2.14 -10.81
CA MET A 86 -3.00 1.37 -10.65
C MET A 86 -2.09 1.47 -11.87
N ALA A 87 -2.64 1.40 -13.09
CA ALA A 87 -1.87 1.58 -14.32
C ALA A 87 -1.27 2.99 -14.42
N LEU A 88 -2.03 4.02 -14.03
CA LEU A 88 -1.55 5.41 -13.99
C LEU A 88 -0.43 5.59 -12.97
N LEU A 89 -0.60 5.08 -11.74
CA LEU A 89 0.42 5.14 -10.69
C LEU A 89 1.69 4.41 -11.11
N LEU A 90 1.55 3.22 -11.70
CA LEU A 90 2.69 2.42 -12.16
C LEU A 90 3.44 3.13 -13.30
N ALA A 91 2.73 3.75 -14.23
CA ALA A 91 3.32 4.57 -15.29
C ALA A 91 4.07 5.79 -14.72
N LEU A 92 3.51 6.43 -13.69
CA LEU A 92 4.11 7.57 -13.00
C LEU A 92 5.38 7.15 -12.23
N PHE A 93 5.34 6.07 -11.46
CA PHE A 93 6.52 5.52 -10.77
C PHE A 93 7.62 5.09 -11.73
N ARG A 94 7.26 4.53 -12.89
CA ARG A 94 8.23 4.24 -13.95
C ARG A 94 8.85 5.52 -14.50
N ARG A 95 8.06 6.58 -14.72
CA ARG A 95 8.57 7.87 -15.19
C ARG A 95 9.45 8.58 -14.16
N MET A 96 9.13 8.46 -12.87
CA MET A 96 9.94 9.02 -11.79
C MET A 96 11.22 8.23 -11.49
N GLY A 97 11.48 7.13 -12.21
CA GLY A 97 12.68 6.32 -12.02
C GLY A 97 12.70 5.54 -10.71
N VAL A 98 11.54 5.39 -10.05
CA VAL A 98 11.40 4.56 -8.84
C VAL A 98 11.58 3.08 -9.19
N MET A 99 11.12 2.67 -10.37
CA MET A 99 11.37 1.34 -10.91
C MET A 99 12.52 1.39 -11.90
N LYS A 100 13.62 0.71 -11.59
CA LYS A 100 14.63 0.34 -12.59
C LYS A 100 14.07 -0.82 -13.40
N CYS A 101 14.02 -0.63 -14.72
CA CYS A 101 13.90 -1.75 -15.64
C CYS A 101 15.24 -2.48 -15.63
N GLU A 102 15.28 -3.67 -15.03
CA GLU A 102 16.28 -4.69 -15.32
C GLU A 102 15.73 -5.62 -16.40
#